data_AF-A0A501XAF7-F1
#
_entry.id   AF-A0A501XAF7-F1
#
_cell.length_a   1.000
_cell.length_b   1.000
_cell.length_c   1.000
_cell.angle_alpha   90.00
_cell.angle_beta   90.00
_cell.angle_gamma   90.00
#
_symmetry.space_group_name_H-M   'P 1'
#
loop_
_entity.id
_entity.type
_entity.pdbx_description
1 polymer ?
#
loop_
_entity_poly.entity_id
_entity_poly.type
_entity_poly.pdbx_seq_one_letter_code
_entity_poly.pdbx_strand_id
1 'polypeptide(L)'
;MLSFLEETNSATTSSEKPAASTPSHNWIVFILISLALLAFALYMSIKFIVYFKQSAKKTKDVLGNDLVIKYVQGFKLKSSSALNWIMINILYLFSLIVVIIGVIKARGIKSNNINIYYVLIALSIIGLIATNTAILLIWHLSFNYPQYKHGKKDIDLELKSLHENIHDELSLEYPAEIKIDVKKMEANNPLLPRVLANFISFYNKMETKNNWQQYLEFLNQQFKIKFFNESLAFIENEQRKEQEILGSDESTYKVNKNSSQIEKEVAWMEHMDKKVSIIKETQNFEKMNKKEFDKKYEEYLYTVRSQDPMYQQIQKNSWLTYRDNDIEDLFYNPNSVVVYSLNNGQDVKEKSLNEFLNEYKHYLKAKFLSDK
;
A
#
# COMPACT_ATOMS: atom_id res chain seq x y z
N MET A 1 -2.94 -69.25 -72.13
CA MET A 1 -4.19 -69.93 -71.70
C MET A 1 -4.49 -69.41 -70.30
N LEU A 2 -5.32 -68.39 -70.06
CA LEU A 2 -6.81 -68.35 -70.21
C LEU A 2 -7.41 -69.66 -69.68
N SER A 3 -8.32 -69.72 -68.69
CA SER A 3 -9.43 -68.85 -68.26
C SER A 3 -10.00 -69.42 -66.92
N PHE A 4 -10.41 -68.62 -65.92
CA PHE A 4 -11.82 -68.33 -65.53
C PHE A 4 -12.69 -69.60 -65.30
N LEU A 5 -13.28 -69.88 -64.13
CA LEU A 5 -14.42 -69.23 -63.43
C LEU A 5 -14.48 -69.81 -61.98
N GLU A 6 -14.55 -69.03 -60.90
CA GLU A 6 -15.69 -68.25 -60.37
C GLU A 6 -16.67 -69.11 -59.55
N GLU A 7 -16.62 -68.97 -58.22
CA GLU A 7 -17.78 -69.16 -57.35
C GLU A 7 -17.77 -68.07 -56.27
N THR A 8 -18.84 -67.28 -56.28
CA THR A 8 -19.07 -66.04 -55.52
C THR A 8 -20.05 -66.27 -54.36
N ASN A 9 -19.97 -65.33 -53.40
CA ASN A 9 -20.98 -64.93 -52.40
C ASN A 9 -20.96 -65.69 -51.05
N SER A 10 -21.02 -65.06 -49.88
CA SER A 10 -21.10 -63.63 -49.52
C SER A 10 -20.97 -63.55 -47.99
N ALA A 11 -19.92 -62.91 -47.47
CA ALA A 11 -19.85 -62.50 -46.07
C ALA A 11 -19.82 -60.97 -46.03
N THR A 12 -20.98 -60.40 -45.75
CA THR A 12 -21.22 -58.97 -45.55
C THR A 12 -20.37 -58.47 -44.40
N THR A 13 -19.22 -57.87 -44.69
CA THR A 13 -18.46 -57.09 -43.71
C THR A 13 -19.26 -55.83 -43.38
N SER A 14 -19.86 -55.83 -42.20
CA SER A 14 -20.38 -54.64 -41.54
C SER A 14 -19.25 -53.61 -41.37
N SER A 15 -19.21 -52.63 -42.27
CA SER A 15 -18.49 -51.38 -42.04
C SER A 15 -19.21 -50.64 -40.92
N GLU A 16 -18.81 -50.90 -39.67
CA GLU A 16 -19.08 -49.96 -38.58
C GLU A 16 -18.36 -48.65 -38.91
N LYS A 17 -19.14 -47.65 -39.36
CA LYS A 17 -18.72 -46.26 -39.34
C LYS A 17 -18.25 -45.94 -37.91
N PRO A 18 -17.06 -45.36 -37.70
CA PRO A 18 -16.73 -44.83 -36.39
C PRO A 18 -17.79 -43.78 -36.03
N ALA A 19 -18.41 -43.97 -34.87
CA ALA A 19 -19.40 -43.06 -34.32
C ALA A 19 -18.85 -41.62 -34.40
N ALA A 20 -19.63 -40.73 -35.02
CA ALA A 20 -19.29 -39.32 -35.11
C ALA A 20 -19.08 -38.77 -33.68
N SER A 21 -17.82 -38.51 -33.32
CA SER A 21 -17.49 -37.85 -32.07
C SER A 21 -18.18 -36.49 -32.06
N THR A 22 -19.15 -36.31 -31.18
CA THR A 22 -19.75 -35.01 -30.89
C THR A 22 -18.63 -34.00 -30.62
N PRO A 23 -18.59 -32.84 -31.30
CA PRO A 23 -17.53 -31.87 -31.08
C PRO A 23 -17.60 -31.39 -29.64
N SER A 24 -16.59 -31.73 -28.85
CA SER A 24 -16.56 -31.39 -27.44
C SER A 24 -16.63 -29.88 -27.29
N HIS A 25 -17.65 -29.36 -26.60
CA HIS A 25 -17.81 -27.93 -26.30
C HIS A 25 -16.70 -27.39 -25.37
N ASN A 26 -15.76 -28.25 -24.98
CA ASN A 26 -14.69 -27.98 -24.04
C ASN A 26 -13.68 -26.93 -24.55
N TRP A 27 -13.53 -26.74 -25.87
CA TRP A 27 -12.54 -25.80 -26.42
C TRP A 27 -12.88 -24.33 -26.12
N ILE A 28 -14.16 -23.94 -26.27
CA ILE A 28 -14.64 -22.58 -25.99
C ILE A 28 -14.42 -22.22 -24.51
N VAL A 29 -14.60 -23.19 -23.62
CA VAL A 29 -14.40 -23.01 -22.17
C VAL A 29 -12.97 -22.56 -21.86
N PHE A 30 -11.95 -23.16 -22.49
CA PHE A 30 -10.56 -22.74 -22.30
C PHE A 30 -10.29 -21.31 -22.80
N ILE A 31 -10.93 -20.90 -23.91
CA ILE A 31 -10.82 -19.53 -24.43
C ILE A 31 -11.43 -18.53 -23.44
N LEU A 32 -12.65 -18.81 -22.96
CA LEU A 32 -13.34 -17.92 -22.02
C LEU A 32 -12.59 -17.77 -20.70
N ILE A 33 -12.09 -18.89 -20.14
CA ILE A 33 -11.27 -18.85 -18.92
C ILE A 33 -10.00 -18.04 -19.14
N SER A 34 -9.31 -18.24 -20.27
CA SER A 34 -8.08 -17.52 -20.60
C SER A 34 -8.31 -16.02 -20.77
N LEU A 35 -9.41 -15.63 -21.41
CA LEU A 35 -9.82 -14.23 -21.55
C LEU A 35 -10.12 -13.60 -20.20
N ALA A 36 -10.85 -14.29 -19.31
CA ALA A 36 -11.14 -13.80 -17.97
C ALA A 36 -9.86 -13.61 -17.14
N LEU A 37 -8.93 -14.58 -17.19
CA LEU A 37 -7.64 -14.49 -16.52
C LEU A 37 -6.78 -13.35 -17.07
N LEU A 38 -6.74 -13.16 -18.40
CA LEU A 38 -6.03 -12.06 -19.05
C LEU A 38 -6.61 -10.70 -18.67
N ALA A 39 -7.93 -10.54 -18.71
CA ALA A 39 -8.59 -9.31 -18.31
C ALA A 39 -8.30 -8.97 -16.84
N PHE A 40 -8.34 -9.96 -15.95
CA PHE A 40 -8.01 -9.79 -14.55
C PHE A 40 -6.54 -9.44 -14.33
N ALA A 41 -5.61 -10.12 -15.02
CA ALA A 41 -4.18 -9.83 -14.96
C ALA A 41 -3.86 -8.42 -15.48
N LEU A 42 -4.51 -7.99 -16.55
CA LEU A 42 -4.36 -6.64 -17.13
C LEU A 42 -4.86 -5.56 -16.16
N TYR A 43 -6.06 -5.75 -15.59
CA TYR A 43 -6.61 -4.83 -14.60
C TYR A 43 -5.66 -4.67 -13.40
N MET A 44 -5.18 -5.78 -12.85
CA MET A 44 -4.23 -5.79 -11.72
C MET A 44 -2.89 -5.14 -12.13
N SER A 45 -2.41 -5.36 -13.35
CA SER A 45 -1.20 -4.73 -13.89
C SER A 45 -1.32 -3.22 -13.98
N ILE A 46 -2.40 -2.71 -14.60
CA ILE A 46 -2.64 -1.27 -14.72
C ILE A 46 -2.73 -0.64 -13.34
N LYS A 47 -3.51 -1.26 -12.44
CA LYS A 47 -3.64 -0.82 -11.05
C LYS A 47 -2.28 -0.75 -10.35
N PHE A 48 -1.47 -1.81 -10.47
CA PHE A 48 -0.12 -1.85 -9.91
C PHE A 48 0.77 -0.73 -10.43
N ILE A 49 0.83 -0.55 -11.75
CA ILE A 49 1.68 0.44 -12.42
C ILE A 49 1.32 1.86 -11.95
N VAL A 50 0.03 2.19 -11.89
CA VAL A 50 -0.45 3.50 -11.41
C VAL A 50 -0.01 3.72 -9.96
N TYR A 51 -0.24 2.75 -9.08
CA TYR A 51 0.10 2.91 -7.67
C TYR A 51 1.61 2.88 -7.40
N PHE A 52 2.38 2.08 -8.13
CA PHE A 52 3.84 2.08 -8.04
C PHE A 52 4.42 3.43 -8.44
N LYS A 53 3.89 4.05 -9.52
CA LYS A 53 4.25 5.41 -9.93
C LYS A 53 3.92 6.43 -8.83
N GLN A 54 2.74 6.34 -8.22
CA GLN A 54 2.35 7.22 -7.12
C GLN A 54 3.25 7.04 -5.90
N SER A 55 3.59 5.81 -5.53
CA SER A 55 4.53 5.53 -4.43
C SER A 55 5.93 6.07 -4.71
N ALA A 56 6.45 5.89 -5.92
CA ALA A 56 7.75 6.44 -6.30
C ALA A 56 7.77 7.97 -6.24
N LYS A 57 6.73 8.62 -6.78
CA LYS A 57 6.56 10.07 -6.69
C LYS A 57 6.52 10.52 -5.22
N LYS A 58 5.64 9.94 -4.41
CA LYS A 58 5.48 10.32 -3.00
C LYS A 58 6.77 10.11 -2.18
N THR A 59 7.50 9.03 -2.46
CA THR A 59 8.79 8.75 -1.81
C THR A 59 9.79 9.88 -2.05
N LYS A 60 9.90 10.35 -3.30
CA LYS A 60 10.78 11.47 -3.65
C LYS A 60 10.31 12.78 -3.01
N ASP A 61 9.02 13.08 -3.10
CA ASP A 61 8.45 14.32 -2.60
C ASP A 61 8.65 14.45 -1.07
N VAL A 62 8.46 13.36 -0.31
CA VAL A 62 8.57 13.35 1.15
C VAL A 62 10.01 13.29 1.64
N LEU A 63 10.87 12.50 1.00
CA LEU A 63 12.26 12.34 1.47
C LEU A 63 13.19 13.46 0.98
N GLY A 64 12.93 14.02 -0.20
CA GLY A 64 13.73 15.13 -0.75
C GLY A 64 15.22 14.82 -0.76
N ASN A 65 16.00 15.68 -0.10
CA ASN A 65 17.47 15.60 -0.05
C ASN A 65 17.99 14.41 0.75
N ASP A 66 17.20 13.84 1.68
CA ASP A 66 17.64 12.67 2.44
C ASP A 66 17.76 11.42 1.54
N LEU A 67 17.11 11.43 0.36
CA LEU A 67 17.09 10.34 -0.61
C LEU A 67 18.23 10.50 -1.63
N VAL A 68 19.31 9.71 -1.46
CA VAL A 68 20.50 9.68 -2.33
C VAL A 68 20.65 8.35 -3.09
N ILE A 69 19.67 7.46 -2.95
CA ILE A 69 19.63 6.17 -3.67
C ILE A 69 18.27 5.96 -4.33
N LYS A 70 18.23 5.03 -5.29
CA LYS A 70 16.96 4.54 -5.85
C LYS A 70 16.19 3.73 -4.81
N TYR A 71 15.16 4.33 -4.25
CA TYR A 71 14.34 3.72 -3.21
C TYR A 71 12.88 4.15 -3.36
N VAL A 72 11.97 3.17 -3.25
CA VAL A 72 10.52 3.39 -3.23
C VAL A 72 9.99 2.88 -1.90
N GLN A 73 9.34 3.77 -1.15
CA GLN A 73 8.79 3.47 0.17
C GLN A 73 7.87 2.25 0.10
N GLY A 74 8.12 1.30 1.01
CA GLY A 74 7.31 0.09 1.18
C GLY A 74 7.39 -0.94 0.04
N PHE A 75 8.22 -0.74 -0.98
CA PHE A 75 8.52 -1.78 -1.99
C PHE A 75 9.74 -2.61 -1.58
N LYS A 76 9.50 -3.70 -0.86
CA LYS A 76 10.51 -4.69 -0.43
C LYS A 76 10.02 -6.10 -0.78
N LEU A 77 10.91 -7.09 -0.96
CA LEU A 77 10.51 -8.46 -1.33
C LEU A 77 9.46 -9.10 -0.41
N LYS A 78 9.44 -8.74 0.88
CA LYS A 78 8.45 -9.23 1.87
C LYS A 78 7.21 -8.33 2.01
N SER A 79 7.09 -7.28 1.19
CA SER A 79 5.97 -6.33 1.26
C SER A 79 4.76 -6.83 0.47
N SER A 80 3.57 -6.34 0.81
CA SER A 80 2.33 -6.62 0.07
C SER A 80 2.41 -6.22 -1.41
N SER A 81 3.17 -5.18 -1.76
CA SER A 81 3.34 -4.76 -3.16
C SER A 81 4.25 -5.69 -3.95
N ALA A 82 5.32 -6.22 -3.35
CA ALA A 82 6.10 -7.27 -4.00
C ALA A 82 5.24 -8.54 -4.21
N LEU A 83 4.38 -8.88 -3.24
CA LEU A 83 3.43 -9.99 -3.41
C LEU A 83 2.40 -9.72 -4.51
N ASN A 84 1.85 -8.50 -4.60
CA ASN A 84 0.95 -8.11 -5.69
C ASN A 84 1.63 -8.21 -7.06
N TRP A 85 2.88 -7.74 -7.17
CA TRP A 85 3.68 -7.89 -8.39
C TRP A 85 3.91 -9.36 -8.75
N ILE A 86 4.30 -10.20 -7.79
CA ILE A 86 4.47 -11.65 -8.00
C ILE A 86 3.16 -12.29 -8.46
N MET A 87 2.04 -11.95 -7.80
CA MET A 87 0.71 -12.45 -8.14
C MET A 87 0.33 -12.12 -9.59
N ILE A 88 0.59 -10.89 -10.05
CA ILE A 88 0.34 -10.49 -11.44
C ILE A 88 1.14 -11.34 -12.43
N ASN A 89 2.42 -11.59 -12.15
CA ASN A 89 3.24 -12.46 -12.98
C ASN A 89 2.70 -13.90 -13.00
N ILE A 90 2.30 -14.43 -11.84
CA ILE A 90 1.68 -15.76 -11.74
C ILE A 90 0.39 -15.84 -12.56
N LEU A 91 -0.46 -14.79 -12.56
CA LEU A 91 -1.70 -14.78 -13.35
C LEU A 91 -1.42 -14.86 -14.86
N TYR A 92 -0.41 -14.14 -15.37
CA TYR A 92 -0.01 -14.25 -16.78
C TYR A 92 0.54 -15.65 -17.10
N LEU A 93 1.36 -16.22 -16.24
CA LEU A 93 1.89 -17.58 -16.41
C LEU A 93 0.77 -18.64 -16.35
N PHE A 94 -0.18 -18.47 -15.44
CA PHE A 94 -1.32 -19.37 -15.32
C PHE A 94 -2.22 -19.30 -16.56
N SER A 95 -2.48 -18.08 -17.07
CA SER A 95 -3.17 -17.90 -18.35
C SER A 95 -2.45 -18.63 -19.49
N LEU A 96 -1.12 -18.51 -19.60
CA LEU A 96 -0.33 -19.26 -20.59
C LEU A 96 -0.52 -20.77 -20.49
N ILE A 97 -0.45 -21.33 -19.28
CA ILE A 97 -0.64 -22.77 -19.05
C ILE A 97 -2.03 -23.21 -19.50
N VAL A 98 -3.08 -22.46 -19.14
CA VAL A 98 -4.46 -22.76 -19.54
C VAL A 98 -4.63 -22.72 -21.07
N VAL A 99 -4.05 -21.71 -21.73
CA VAL A 99 -4.09 -21.59 -23.20
C VAL A 99 -3.33 -22.74 -23.87
N ILE A 100 -2.16 -23.15 -23.37
CA ILE A 100 -1.38 -24.28 -23.90
C ILE A 100 -2.15 -25.60 -23.79
N ILE A 101 -2.78 -25.86 -22.64
CA ILE A 101 -3.65 -27.04 -22.46
C ILE A 101 -4.82 -26.99 -23.44
N GLY A 102 -5.39 -25.80 -23.64
CA GLY A 102 -6.42 -25.53 -24.64
C GLY A 102 -5.99 -25.93 -26.05
N VAL A 103 -4.78 -25.54 -26.49
CA VAL A 103 -4.21 -25.93 -27.80
C VAL A 103 -4.09 -27.44 -27.93
N ILE A 104 -3.58 -28.13 -26.89
CA ILE A 104 -3.40 -29.58 -26.91
C ILE A 104 -4.75 -30.30 -27.07
N LYS A 105 -5.78 -29.85 -26.33
CA LYS A 105 -7.14 -30.42 -26.39
C LYS A 105 -7.91 -30.03 -27.65
N ALA A 106 -7.52 -28.94 -28.32
CA ALA A 106 -8.12 -28.46 -29.56
C ALA A 106 -7.51 -29.09 -30.82
N ARG A 107 -6.54 -30.01 -30.69
CA ARG A 107 -5.94 -30.74 -31.83
C ARG A 107 -7.04 -31.55 -32.56
N GLY A 108 -7.41 -31.11 -33.75
CA GLY A 108 -8.50 -31.69 -34.56
C GLY A 108 -9.62 -30.70 -34.92
N ILE A 109 -9.60 -29.49 -34.37
CA ILE A 109 -10.53 -28.40 -34.71
C ILE A 109 -10.03 -27.65 -35.96
N LYS A 110 -10.95 -27.07 -36.74
CA LYS A 110 -10.65 -26.21 -37.92
C LYS A 110 -9.52 -25.21 -37.60
N SER A 111 -8.60 -25.04 -38.55
CA SER A 111 -7.41 -24.17 -38.45
C SER A 111 -7.73 -22.75 -37.98
N ASN A 112 -8.87 -22.17 -38.35
CA ASN A 112 -9.20 -20.81 -37.94
C ASN A 112 -9.42 -20.65 -36.42
N ASN A 113 -9.89 -21.70 -35.72
CA ASN A 113 -10.12 -21.64 -34.27
C ASN A 113 -8.84 -21.85 -33.46
N ILE A 114 -7.83 -22.53 -34.03
CA ILE A 114 -6.54 -22.73 -33.36
C ILE A 114 -5.74 -21.42 -33.29
N ASN A 115 -5.94 -20.52 -34.27
CA ASN A 115 -5.30 -19.21 -34.32
C ASN A 115 -5.62 -18.34 -33.10
N ILE A 116 -6.83 -18.45 -32.55
CA ILE A 116 -7.25 -17.70 -31.36
C ILE A 116 -6.35 -18.04 -30.16
N TYR A 117 -5.99 -19.31 -29.98
CA TYR A 117 -5.08 -19.70 -28.90
C TYR A 117 -3.68 -19.12 -29.08
N TYR A 118 -3.15 -19.08 -30.31
CA TYR A 118 -1.86 -18.44 -30.57
C TYR A 118 -1.88 -16.94 -30.26
N VAL A 119 -2.98 -16.25 -30.58
CA VAL A 119 -3.18 -14.85 -30.19
C VAL A 119 -3.19 -14.70 -28.67
N LEU A 120 -3.89 -15.57 -27.94
CA LEU A 120 -3.93 -15.53 -26.48
C LEU A 120 -2.55 -15.81 -25.84
N ILE A 121 -1.75 -16.72 -26.41
CA ILE A 121 -0.36 -16.94 -26.00
C ILE A 121 0.46 -15.66 -26.17
N ALA A 122 0.38 -15.05 -27.36
CA ALA A 122 1.11 -13.82 -27.67
C ALA A 122 0.70 -12.69 -26.72
N LEU A 123 -0.59 -12.50 -26.47
CA LEU A 123 -1.09 -11.48 -25.54
C LEU A 123 -0.62 -11.70 -24.11
N SER A 124 -0.59 -12.94 -23.62
CA SER A 124 -0.08 -13.23 -22.26
C SER A 124 1.42 -12.96 -22.15
N ILE A 125 2.22 -13.32 -23.15
CA ILE A 125 3.67 -13.03 -23.18
C ILE A 125 3.91 -11.52 -23.25
N ILE A 126 3.23 -10.82 -24.16
CA ILE A 126 3.35 -9.37 -24.32
C ILE A 126 2.92 -8.66 -23.04
N GLY A 127 1.81 -9.06 -22.42
CA GLY A 127 1.34 -8.50 -21.16
C GLY A 127 2.35 -8.66 -20.03
N LEU A 128 2.92 -9.87 -19.87
CA LEU A 128 3.95 -10.14 -18.87
C LEU A 128 5.19 -9.26 -19.08
N ILE A 129 5.70 -9.17 -20.31
CA ILE A 129 6.88 -8.36 -20.64
C ILE A 129 6.57 -6.87 -20.45
N ALA A 130 5.42 -6.40 -20.94
CA ALA A 130 5.01 -5.00 -20.85
C ALA A 130 4.85 -4.54 -19.40
N THR A 131 4.23 -5.34 -18.53
CA THR A 131 4.07 -4.99 -17.11
C THR A 131 5.41 -4.86 -16.40
N ASN A 132 6.33 -5.81 -16.59
CA ASN A 132 7.65 -5.73 -15.96
C ASN A 132 8.50 -4.59 -16.53
N THR A 133 8.43 -4.37 -17.85
CA THR A 133 9.11 -3.25 -18.50
C THR A 133 8.57 -1.91 -18.01
N ALA A 134 7.26 -1.77 -17.84
CA ALA A 134 6.65 -0.54 -17.32
C ALA A 134 7.11 -0.23 -15.89
N ILE A 135 7.20 -1.23 -15.02
CA ILE A 135 7.72 -1.07 -13.64
C ILE A 135 9.18 -0.62 -13.67
N LEU A 136 10.01 -1.28 -14.50
CA LEU A 136 11.41 -0.92 -14.67
C LEU A 136 11.58 0.50 -15.24
N LEU A 137 10.75 0.89 -16.21
CA LEU A 137 10.74 2.24 -16.77
C LEU A 137 10.35 3.28 -15.74
N ILE A 138 9.30 3.04 -14.94
CA ILE A 138 8.92 3.94 -13.84
C ILE A 138 10.08 4.09 -12.87
N TRP A 139 10.68 2.97 -12.43
CA TRP A 139 11.83 3.00 -11.55
C TRP A 139 12.99 3.82 -12.16
N HIS A 140 13.34 3.58 -13.42
CA HIS A 140 14.43 4.29 -14.07
C HIS A 140 14.15 5.78 -14.24
N LEU A 141 12.98 6.15 -14.76
CA LEU A 141 12.58 7.53 -15.01
C LEU A 141 12.41 8.33 -13.71
N SER A 142 11.80 7.73 -12.68
CA SER A 142 11.63 8.38 -11.39
C SER A 142 12.98 8.72 -10.74
N PHE A 143 14.00 7.89 -10.94
CA PHE A 143 15.33 8.06 -10.35
C PHE A 143 16.43 8.38 -11.37
N ASN A 144 16.10 9.06 -12.47
CA ASN A 144 17.08 9.52 -13.46
C ASN A 144 17.66 10.91 -13.12
N TYR A 145 18.10 11.10 -11.88
CA TYR A 145 18.76 12.34 -11.43
C TYR A 145 20.19 12.01 -10.98
N PRO A 146 21.15 12.96 -11.08
CA PRO A 146 22.53 12.73 -10.66
C PRO A 146 22.66 12.18 -9.24
N GLN A 147 21.83 12.69 -8.32
CA GLN A 147 21.76 12.26 -6.92
C GLN A 147 21.37 10.78 -6.70
N TYR A 148 20.98 10.03 -7.73
CA TYR A 148 20.58 8.61 -7.62
C TYR A 148 21.45 7.69 -8.48
N LYS A 149 22.52 8.20 -9.09
CA LYS A 149 23.39 7.41 -9.98
C LYS A 149 24.25 6.41 -9.21
N HIS A 150 24.48 6.68 -7.92
CA HIS A 150 25.35 5.91 -7.05
C HIS A 150 24.65 4.64 -6.53
N GLY A 151 25.41 3.55 -6.46
CA GLY A 151 24.90 2.24 -6.09
C GLY A 151 25.10 1.93 -4.61
N LYS A 152 24.74 0.72 -4.21
CA LYS A 152 25.01 0.19 -2.86
C LYS A 152 26.51 0.23 -2.48
N LYS A 153 27.41 0.16 -3.46
CA LYS A 153 28.87 0.15 -3.24
C LYS A 153 29.41 1.53 -2.84
N ASP A 154 28.72 2.59 -3.22
CA ASP A 154 29.17 3.97 -3.04
C ASP A 154 28.42 4.64 -1.87
N ILE A 155 27.57 3.89 -1.16
CA ILE A 155 26.72 4.43 -0.11
C ILE A 155 27.52 5.13 0.98
N ASP A 156 28.69 4.63 1.33
CA ASP A 156 29.53 5.26 2.35
C ASP A 156 30.02 6.65 1.92
N LEU A 157 30.32 6.84 0.63
CA LEU A 157 30.70 8.15 0.07
C LEU A 157 29.49 9.09 0.00
N GLU A 158 28.34 8.57 -0.41
CA GLU A 158 27.10 9.36 -0.47
C GLU A 158 26.65 9.81 0.92
N LEU A 159 26.79 8.95 1.94
CA LEU A 159 26.45 9.29 3.32
C LEU A 159 27.40 10.33 3.91
N LYS A 160 28.69 10.28 3.57
CA LYS A 160 29.66 11.34 3.93
C LYS A 160 29.34 12.66 3.25
N SER A 161 29.02 12.63 1.96
CA SER A 161 28.56 13.82 1.23
C SER A 161 27.28 14.40 1.84
N LEU A 162 26.33 13.55 2.24
CA LEU A 162 25.11 13.97 2.91
C LEU A 162 25.40 14.62 4.27
N HIS A 163 26.34 14.08 5.04
CA HIS A 163 26.82 14.66 6.29
C HIS A 163 27.42 16.05 6.08
N GLU A 164 28.35 16.19 5.12
CA GLU A 164 29.02 17.46 4.80
C GLU A 164 28.03 18.54 4.32
N ASN A 165 27.02 18.17 3.54
CA ASN A 165 26.03 19.10 3.01
C ASN A 165 24.99 19.56 4.05
N ILE A 166 24.89 18.89 5.20
CA ILE A 166 23.89 19.17 6.24
C ILE A 166 24.56 19.54 7.58
N HIS A 167 25.83 19.99 7.52
CA HIS A 167 26.67 20.23 8.68
C HIS A 167 26.08 21.25 9.68
N ASP A 168 25.23 22.17 9.23
CA ASP A 168 24.55 23.14 10.11
C ASP A 168 23.42 22.52 10.96
N GLU A 169 22.84 21.38 10.54
CA GLU A 169 21.84 20.65 11.33
C GLU A 169 22.48 19.64 12.32
N LEU A 170 23.79 19.41 12.22
CA LEU A 170 24.56 18.45 13.01
C LEU A 170 25.00 18.99 14.39
N SER A 171 24.82 20.28 14.67
CA SER A 171 25.13 20.88 15.97
C SER A 171 24.12 20.55 17.07
N LEU A 172 23.11 19.72 16.78
CA LEU A 172 22.08 19.31 17.73
C LEU A 172 22.56 18.14 18.59
N GLU A 173 22.63 18.34 19.90
CA GLU A 173 22.83 17.25 20.86
C GLU A 173 21.75 16.18 20.68
N TYR A 174 22.16 14.91 20.59
CA TYR A 174 21.27 13.76 20.54
C TYR A 174 21.51 12.83 21.75
N PRO A 175 20.44 12.27 22.34
CA PRO A 175 20.55 11.38 23.49
C PRO A 175 21.10 10.02 23.08
N ALA A 176 21.89 9.36 23.93
CA ALA A 176 22.43 8.03 23.65
C ALA A 176 21.31 6.98 23.48
N GLU A 177 20.32 7.03 24.36
CA GLU A 177 19.18 6.11 24.40
C GLU A 177 17.86 6.89 24.63
N ILE A 178 16.79 6.43 23.98
CA ILE A 178 15.42 6.90 24.24
C ILE A 178 14.64 5.74 24.87
N LYS A 179 13.89 6.01 25.93
CA LYS A 179 12.96 5.05 26.55
C LYS A 179 11.56 5.61 26.54
N ILE A 180 10.57 4.76 26.32
CA ILE A 180 9.16 5.10 26.39
C ILE A 180 8.46 4.33 27.49
N ASP A 181 7.51 4.98 28.17
CA ASP A 181 6.63 4.32 29.14
C ASP A 181 5.42 3.73 28.41
N VAL A 182 5.58 2.49 27.95
CA VAL A 182 4.55 1.75 27.21
C VAL A 182 3.24 1.65 28.02
N LYS A 183 3.32 1.40 29.33
CA LYS A 183 2.13 1.18 30.15
C LYS A 183 1.28 2.45 30.26
N LYS A 184 1.91 3.61 30.43
CA LYS A 184 1.20 4.90 30.48
C LYS A 184 0.59 5.27 29.13
N MET A 185 1.28 4.98 28.03
CA MET A 185 0.78 5.30 26.69
C MET A 185 -0.33 4.37 26.22
N GLU A 186 -0.28 3.07 26.55
CA GLU A 186 -1.32 2.09 26.19
C GLU A 186 -2.71 2.49 26.70
N ALA A 187 -2.79 3.22 27.82
CA ALA A 187 -4.05 3.69 28.38
C ALA A 187 -4.77 4.70 27.47
N ASN A 188 -4.02 5.53 26.73
CA ASN A 188 -4.57 6.59 25.88
C ASN A 188 -4.54 6.21 24.39
N ASN A 189 -3.63 5.32 24.00
CA ASN A 189 -3.47 4.82 22.64
C ASN A 189 -2.79 3.44 22.67
N PRO A 190 -3.51 2.33 22.45
CA PRO A 190 -2.97 0.98 22.52
C PRO A 190 -2.09 0.63 21.30
N LEU A 191 -2.19 1.36 20.18
CA LEU A 191 -1.43 1.06 18.96
C LEU A 191 -0.12 1.84 18.86
N LEU A 192 -0.08 3.06 19.40
CA LEU A 192 1.08 3.95 19.34
C LEU A 192 2.36 3.34 19.93
N PRO A 193 2.33 2.63 21.09
CA PRO A 193 3.52 2.01 21.65
C PRO A 193 4.18 1.02 20.69
N ARG A 194 3.41 0.29 19.87
CA ARG A 194 3.94 -0.65 18.87
C ARG A 194 4.83 0.07 17.85
N VAL A 195 4.33 1.19 17.31
CA VAL A 195 5.05 1.99 16.30
C VAL A 195 6.26 2.67 16.92
N LEU A 196 6.10 3.31 18.08
CA LEU A 196 7.18 4.02 18.75
C LEU A 196 8.27 3.08 19.25
N ALA A 197 7.92 1.89 19.74
CA ALA A 197 8.90 0.88 20.14
C ALA A 197 9.76 0.44 18.95
N ASN A 198 9.18 0.30 17.75
CA ASN A 198 9.95 0.00 16.53
C ASN A 198 10.90 1.14 16.16
N PHE A 199 10.43 2.39 16.29
CA PHE A 199 11.27 3.56 16.00
C PHE A 199 12.46 3.64 16.95
N ILE A 200 12.17 3.60 18.24
CA ILE A 200 13.16 3.68 19.31
C ILE A 200 14.12 2.49 19.31
N SER A 201 13.63 1.28 19.04
CA SER A 201 14.48 0.09 18.94
C SER A 201 15.54 0.25 17.83
N PHE A 202 15.15 0.82 16.69
CA PHE A 202 16.12 1.17 15.64
C PHE A 202 17.10 2.24 16.11
N TYR A 203 16.61 3.35 16.67
CA TYR A 203 17.46 4.43 17.18
C TYR A 203 18.50 3.96 18.20
N ASN A 204 18.08 3.12 19.16
CA ASN A 204 18.94 2.61 20.22
C ASN A 204 19.94 1.56 19.72
N LYS A 205 19.64 0.85 18.61
CA LYS A 205 20.46 -0.26 18.10
C LYS A 205 21.03 0.00 16.70
N MET A 206 21.04 1.25 16.25
CA MET A 206 21.39 1.61 14.87
C MET A 206 22.78 1.11 14.49
N GLU A 207 23.76 1.33 15.37
CA GLU A 207 25.18 0.96 15.22
C GLU A 207 25.39 -0.55 14.99
N THR A 208 24.46 -1.40 15.43
CA THR A 208 24.55 -2.87 15.27
C THR A 208 24.23 -3.36 13.85
N LYS A 209 23.67 -2.49 12.99
CA LYS A 209 23.28 -2.80 11.61
C LYS A 209 24.36 -2.36 10.64
N ASN A 210 24.40 -2.93 9.43
CA ASN A 210 25.28 -2.44 8.38
C ASN A 210 24.76 -1.12 7.78
N ASN A 211 25.64 -0.30 7.18
CA ASN A 211 25.32 1.03 6.64
C ASN A 211 24.12 1.03 5.67
N TRP A 212 24.01 0.02 4.80
CA TRP A 212 22.88 -0.10 3.88
C TRP A 212 21.54 -0.30 4.59
N GLN A 213 21.49 -1.18 5.59
CA GLN A 213 20.28 -1.43 6.38
C GLN A 213 19.95 -0.23 7.27
N GLN A 214 20.96 0.37 7.91
CA GLN A 214 20.80 1.61 8.68
C GLN A 214 20.15 2.69 7.82
N TYR A 215 20.68 2.93 6.62
CA TYR A 215 20.16 3.96 5.73
C TYR A 215 18.73 3.67 5.26
N LEU A 216 18.41 2.42 4.88
CA LEU A 216 17.04 2.06 4.48
C LEU A 216 16.02 2.18 5.62
N GLU A 217 16.42 1.91 6.87
CA GLU A 217 15.57 2.08 8.04
C GLU A 217 15.43 3.56 8.43
N PHE A 218 16.52 4.33 8.33
CA PHE A 218 16.52 5.79 8.46
C PHE A 218 15.54 6.43 7.47
N LEU A 219 15.66 6.15 6.17
CA LEU A 219 14.74 6.64 5.14
C LEU A 219 13.29 6.25 5.44
N ASN A 220 13.06 5.00 5.85
CA ASN A 220 11.72 4.53 6.15
C ASN A 220 11.08 5.30 7.31
N GLN A 221 11.83 5.57 8.39
CA GLN A 221 11.29 6.33 9.53
C GLN A 221 11.14 7.82 9.21
N GLN A 222 12.12 8.42 8.53
CA GLN A 222 12.02 9.80 8.03
C GLN A 222 10.79 9.98 7.15
N PHE A 223 10.57 9.05 6.20
CA PHE A 223 9.38 9.05 5.37
C PHE A 223 8.11 9.03 6.23
N LYS A 224 8.03 8.10 7.19
CA LYS A 224 6.82 7.91 7.99
C LYS A 224 6.47 9.14 8.82
N ILE A 225 7.47 9.74 9.47
CA ILE A 225 7.27 10.93 10.30
C ILE A 225 6.86 12.13 9.44
N LYS A 226 7.57 12.38 8.33
CA LYS A 226 7.25 13.50 7.45
C LYS A 226 5.87 13.33 6.81
N PHE A 227 5.52 12.12 6.38
CA PHE A 227 4.20 11.82 5.82
C PHE A 227 3.08 11.94 6.86
N PHE A 228 3.32 11.53 8.11
CA PHE A 228 2.40 11.75 9.21
C PHE A 228 2.12 13.24 9.41
N ASN A 229 3.16 14.07 9.52
CA ASN A 229 3.01 15.52 9.73
C ASN A 229 2.32 16.20 8.55
N GLU A 230 2.68 15.84 7.31
CA GLU A 230 2.02 16.37 6.10
C GLU A 230 0.53 16.01 6.07
N SER A 231 0.20 14.75 6.39
CA SER A 231 -1.17 14.27 6.40
C SER A 231 -1.99 14.91 7.53
N LEU A 232 -1.39 15.07 8.71
CA LEU A 232 -2.04 15.74 9.84
C LEU A 232 -2.35 17.20 9.52
N ALA A 233 -1.38 17.94 8.96
CA ALA A 233 -1.58 19.33 8.54
C ALA A 233 -2.67 19.46 7.46
N PHE A 234 -2.74 18.51 6.53
CA PHE A 234 -3.83 18.45 5.56
C PHE A 234 -5.19 18.25 6.25
N ILE A 235 -5.28 17.27 7.16
CA ILE A 235 -6.51 16.94 7.89
C ILE A 235 -6.97 18.15 8.73
N GLU A 236 -6.08 18.76 9.49
CA GLU A 236 -6.38 19.96 10.30
C GLU A 236 -6.84 21.13 9.43
N ASN A 237 -6.23 21.32 8.25
CA ASN A 237 -6.64 22.37 7.32
C ASN A 237 -8.02 22.09 6.70
N GLU A 238 -8.33 20.85 6.33
CA GLU A 238 -9.66 20.48 5.84
C GLU A 238 -10.71 20.60 6.95
N GLN A 239 -10.41 20.17 8.17
CA GLN A 239 -11.26 20.37 9.35
C GLN A 239 -11.51 21.86 9.61
N ARG A 240 -10.47 22.69 9.54
CA ARG A 240 -10.61 24.14 9.70
C ARG A 240 -11.48 24.73 8.61
N LYS A 241 -11.31 24.35 7.34
CA LYS A 241 -12.17 24.81 6.25
C LYS A 241 -13.62 24.36 6.44
N GLU A 242 -13.84 23.13 6.87
CA GLU A 242 -15.18 22.63 7.19
C GLU A 242 -15.78 23.43 8.35
N GLN A 243 -15.01 23.70 9.40
CA GLN A 243 -15.41 24.58 10.51
C GLN A 243 -15.62 26.03 10.08
N GLU A 244 -14.87 26.55 9.12
CA GLU A 244 -15.08 27.89 8.56
C GLU A 244 -16.35 27.93 7.72
N ILE A 245 -16.66 26.89 6.94
CA ILE A 245 -17.91 26.78 6.18
C ILE A 245 -19.11 26.61 7.12
N LEU A 246 -18.96 25.84 8.19
CA LEU A 246 -20.02 25.58 9.18
C LEU A 246 -20.14 26.71 10.23
N GLY A 247 -19.05 27.41 10.52
CA GLY A 247 -18.94 28.51 11.48
C GLY A 247 -19.03 29.91 10.86
N SER A 248 -19.07 30.02 9.53
CA SER A 248 -19.45 31.26 8.83
C SER A 248 -20.94 31.58 8.98
N ASP A 249 -21.68 30.74 9.71
CA ASP A 249 -23.06 30.92 10.12
C ASP A 249 -23.23 31.49 11.54
N GLU A 250 -22.21 32.12 12.16
CA GLU A 250 -22.47 33.02 13.32
C GLU A 250 -22.25 34.51 13.02
N SER A 251 -21.57 34.85 11.91
CA SER A 251 -21.38 36.26 11.52
C SER A 251 -21.83 36.60 10.09
N THR A 252 -22.37 35.63 9.33
CA THR A 252 -22.95 35.86 8.00
C THR A 252 -24.42 35.43 7.90
N TYR A 253 -25.19 35.54 8.99
CA TYR A 253 -26.67 35.57 8.89
C TYR A 253 -27.16 36.94 8.40
N LYS A 254 -26.75 37.35 7.20
CA LYS A 254 -27.69 38.02 6.30
C LYS A 254 -28.48 36.91 5.62
N VAL A 255 -29.51 36.47 6.33
CA VAL A 255 -30.59 35.60 5.87
C VAL A 255 -30.89 35.91 4.39
N ASN A 256 -30.47 35.02 3.49
CA ASN A 256 -31.14 34.92 2.22
C ASN A 256 -32.51 34.30 2.54
N LYS A 257 -33.56 35.08 2.37
CA LYS A 257 -34.90 34.92 2.97
C LYS A 257 -35.71 33.70 2.50
N ASN A 258 -35.09 32.75 1.79
CA ASN A 258 -35.79 31.71 1.03
C ASN A 258 -35.29 30.26 1.24
N SER A 259 -34.50 29.94 2.28
CA SER A 259 -34.27 28.53 2.65
C SER A 259 -35.42 28.05 3.54
N SER A 260 -36.06 26.93 3.19
CA SER A 260 -37.22 26.44 3.94
C SER A 260 -36.82 26.00 5.36
N GLN A 261 -37.70 26.22 6.33
CA GLN A 261 -37.47 25.90 7.75
C GLN A 261 -37.10 24.41 7.97
N ILE A 262 -37.55 23.55 7.06
CA ILE A 262 -37.34 22.10 7.06
C ILE A 262 -35.88 21.75 6.73
N GLU A 263 -35.21 22.45 5.82
CA GLU A 263 -33.82 22.15 5.45
C GLU A 263 -32.84 22.46 6.59
N LYS A 264 -33.13 23.52 7.35
CA LYS A 264 -32.36 23.87 8.56
C LYS A 264 -32.56 22.87 9.68
N GLU A 265 -33.76 22.33 9.79
CA GLU A 265 -34.11 21.33 10.81
C GLU A 265 -33.49 19.96 10.47
N VAL A 266 -33.47 19.56 9.19
CA VAL A 266 -32.79 18.34 8.73
C VAL A 266 -31.27 18.41 8.96
N ALA A 267 -30.62 19.52 8.64
CA ALA A 267 -29.19 19.71 8.90
C ALA A 267 -28.86 19.72 10.41
N TRP A 268 -29.75 20.29 11.23
CA TRP A 268 -29.61 20.27 12.68
C TRP A 268 -29.80 18.86 13.26
N MET A 269 -30.77 18.09 12.74
CA MET A 269 -31.00 16.70 13.12
C MET A 269 -29.82 15.80 12.75
N GLU A 270 -29.23 15.93 11.55
CA GLU A 270 -28.02 15.20 11.15
C GLU A 270 -26.81 15.54 12.05
N HIS A 271 -26.67 16.81 12.45
CA HIS A 271 -25.62 17.26 13.35
C HIS A 271 -25.82 16.75 14.79
N MET A 272 -27.06 16.67 15.27
CA MET A 272 -27.39 16.09 16.57
C MET A 272 -27.21 14.57 16.56
N ASP A 273 -27.55 13.85 15.49
CA ASP A 273 -27.32 12.41 15.40
C ASP A 273 -25.83 12.05 15.35
N LYS A 274 -24.99 12.84 14.66
CA LYS A 274 -23.53 12.67 14.69
C LYS A 274 -22.92 12.96 16.06
N LYS A 275 -23.35 14.02 16.75
CA LYS A 275 -22.85 14.31 18.11
C LYS A 275 -23.39 13.34 19.15
N VAL A 276 -24.64 12.92 19.03
CA VAL A 276 -25.29 11.98 19.97
C VAL A 276 -24.77 10.55 19.78
N SER A 277 -24.42 10.12 18.56
CA SER A 277 -23.73 8.84 18.34
C SER A 277 -22.33 8.86 18.97
N ILE A 278 -21.52 9.91 18.74
CA ILE A 278 -20.17 10.03 19.32
C ILE A 278 -20.22 10.15 20.87
N ILE A 279 -21.21 10.86 21.43
CA ILE A 279 -21.35 11.05 22.89
C ILE A 279 -21.95 9.82 23.59
N LYS A 280 -22.91 9.10 22.96
CA LYS A 280 -23.45 7.85 23.50
C LYS A 280 -22.50 6.67 23.36
N GLU A 281 -21.64 6.67 22.34
CA GLU A 281 -20.58 5.67 22.20
C GLU A 281 -19.47 5.90 23.24
N THR A 282 -19.13 7.15 23.56
CA THR A 282 -18.07 7.45 24.53
C THR A 282 -18.46 7.22 26.00
N GLN A 283 -19.74 7.37 26.37
CA GLN A 283 -20.20 7.19 27.75
C GLN A 283 -20.23 5.73 28.25
N ASN A 284 -20.10 4.73 27.36
CA ASN A 284 -20.16 3.31 27.75
C ASN A 284 -18.78 2.61 27.78
N PHE A 285 -17.68 3.29 27.45
CA PHE A 285 -16.34 2.67 27.45
C PHE A 285 -15.75 2.49 28.85
N GLU A 286 -16.22 3.22 29.86
CA GLU A 286 -15.71 3.09 31.25
C GLU A 286 -16.01 1.73 31.91
N LYS A 287 -16.91 0.93 31.32
CA LYS A 287 -17.35 -0.38 31.89
C LYS A 287 -16.94 -1.60 31.05
N MET A 288 -16.21 -1.41 29.95
CA MET A 288 -15.96 -2.48 28.97
C MET A 288 -14.61 -3.19 29.20
N ASN A 289 -14.57 -4.51 29.02
CA ASN A 289 -13.33 -5.28 29.16
C ASN A 289 -12.40 -5.05 27.96
N LYS A 290 -11.06 -5.09 28.16
CA LYS A 290 -10.03 -4.74 27.16
C LYS A 290 -10.25 -5.41 25.80
N LYS A 291 -10.64 -6.69 25.78
CA LYS A 291 -10.94 -7.45 24.55
C LYS A 291 -12.17 -6.96 23.79
N GLU A 292 -13.23 -6.53 24.49
CA GLU A 292 -14.43 -6.00 23.83
C GLU A 292 -14.20 -4.58 23.32
N PHE A 293 -13.38 -3.81 24.02
CA PHE A 293 -12.91 -2.52 23.55
C PHE A 293 -12.11 -2.67 22.25
N ASP A 294 -11.11 -3.56 22.22
CA ASP A 294 -10.29 -3.81 21.03
C ASP A 294 -11.13 -4.24 19.82
N LYS A 295 -12.16 -5.08 20.04
CA LYS A 295 -13.07 -5.53 18.98
C LYS A 295 -13.96 -4.39 18.45
N LYS A 296 -14.60 -3.62 19.33
CA LYS A 296 -15.43 -2.48 18.92
C LYS A 296 -14.60 -1.36 18.28
N TYR A 297 -13.35 -1.25 18.69
CA TYR A 297 -12.38 -0.33 18.13
C TYR A 297 -11.97 -0.72 16.71
N GLU A 298 -11.68 -2.00 16.45
CA GLU A 298 -11.52 -2.49 15.08
C GLU A 298 -12.79 -2.20 14.27
N GLU A 299 -13.98 -2.48 14.81
CA GLU A 299 -15.25 -2.17 14.15
C GLU A 299 -15.40 -0.67 13.85
N TYR A 300 -15.05 0.25 14.75
CA TYR A 300 -15.11 1.70 14.54
C TYR A 300 -14.10 2.21 13.48
N LEU A 301 -12.85 1.73 13.51
CA LEU A 301 -11.86 1.99 12.46
C LEU A 301 -12.38 1.51 11.10
N TYR A 302 -12.94 0.31 11.06
CA TYR A 302 -13.45 -0.31 9.85
C TYR A 302 -14.77 0.29 9.33
N THR A 303 -15.56 0.99 10.15
CA THR A 303 -16.89 1.48 9.76
C THR A 303 -16.97 3.00 9.62
N VAL A 304 -16.41 3.76 10.56
CA VAL A 304 -16.56 5.23 10.58
C VAL A 304 -15.38 5.90 9.91
N ARG A 305 -14.15 5.51 10.28
CA ARG A 305 -12.95 6.14 9.75
C ARG A 305 -12.57 5.65 8.35
N SER A 306 -12.90 4.40 8.03
CA SER A 306 -12.72 3.83 6.69
C SER A 306 -13.52 4.61 5.63
N GLN A 307 -14.69 5.13 6.02
CA GLN A 307 -15.62 5.82 5.15
C GLN A 307 -15.41 7.34 5.12
N ASP A 308 -14.67 7.90 6.08
CA ASP A 308 -14.34 9.33 6.11
C ASP A 308 -13.36 9.69 4.97
N PRO A 309 -13.79 10.52 3.99
CA PRO A 309 -12.93 10.97 2.89
C PRO A 309 -11.62 11.61 3.35
N MET A 310 -11.63 12.28 4.50
CA MET A 310 -10.48 13.02 5.03
C MET A 310 -9.34 12.09 5.46
N TYR A 311 -9.67 10.87 5.89
CA TYR A 311 -8.67 9.86 6.31
C TYR A 311 -8.38 8.80 5.24
N GLN A 312 -9.02 8.85 4.06
CA GLN A 312 -8.73 7.90 2.97
C GLN A 312 -7.26 7.91 2.51
N GLN A 313 -6.57 9.04 2.69
CA GLN A 313 -5.16 9.16 2.30
C GLN A 313 -4.17 8.47 3.25
N ILE A 314 -4.59 8.12 4.47
CA ILE A 314 -3.74 7.47 5.47
C ILE A 314 -4.03 5.98 5.65
N GLN A 315 -5.23 5.52 5.29
CA GLN A 315 -5.65 4.13 5.45
C GLN A 315 -4.72 3.18 4.70
N LYS A 316 -4.43 2.02 5.33
CA LYS A 316 -3.58 1.01 4.73
C LYS A 316 -4.07 0.64 3.34
N ASN A 317 -3.16 0.70 2.38
CA ASN A 317 -3.45 0.31 1.02
C ASN A 317 -2.33 -0.60 0.50
N SER A 318 -2.68 -1.85 0.20
CA SER A 318 -1.72 -2.86 -0.28
C SER A 318 -1.08 -2.51 -1.63
N TRP A 319 -1.67 -1.57 -2.37
CA TRP A 319 -1.16 -1.04 -3.62
C TRP A 319 -0.34 0.24 -3.42
N LEU A 320 -0.80 1.15 -2.56
CA LEU A 320 -0.06 2.35 -2.14
C LEU A 320 0.80 2.05 -0.92
N THR A 321 1.96 1.46 -1.18
CA THR A 321 2.91 0.97 -0.18
C THR A 321 3.37 1.97 0.87
N TYR A 322 3.26 3.28 0.60
CA TYR A 322 3.59 4.30 1.57
C TYR A 322 2.50 4.52 2.64
N ARG A 323 1.29 4.00 2.41
CA ARG A 323 0.18 3.95 3.36
C ARG A 323 0.19 2.57 4.01
N ASP A 324 1.06 2.39 5.00
CA ASP A 324 1.20 1.13 5.73
C ASP A 324 0.57 1.19 7.13
N ASN A 325 0.53 0.04 7.80
CA ASN A 325 -0.07 -0.07 9.13
C ASN A 325 0.55 0.87 10.15
N ASP A 326 1.84 1.17 10.06
CA ASP A 326 2.48 2.01 11.08
C ASP A 326 2.01 3.46 10.93
N ILE A 327 1.75 3.93 9.70
CA ILE A 327 1.12 5.23 9.49
C ILE A 327 -0.31 5.24 10.03
N GLU A 328 -1.12 4.24 9.67
CA GLU A 328 -2.51 4.16 10.12
C GLU A 328 -2.61 4.13 11.66
N ASP A 329 -1.73 3.38 12.32
CA ASP A 329 -1.67 3.28 13.78
C ASP A 329 -1.28 4.61 14.44
N LEU A 330 -0.37 5.41 13.86
CA LEU A 330 -0.05 6.75 14.37
C LEU A 330 -1.28 7.66 14.38
N PHE A 331 -2.16 7.45 13.42
CA PHE A 331 -3.38 8.22 13.31
C PHE A 331 -4.49 7.73 14.23
N TYR A 332 -4.38 6.58 14.93
CA TYR A 332 -5.45 6.11 15.82
C TYR A 332 -5.97 7.24 16.73
N ASN A 333 -5.05 7.88 17.46
CA ASN A 333 -5.32 9.09 18.21
C ASN A 333 -4.12 10.05 18.02
N PRO A 334 -4.17 10.99 17.06
CA PRO A 334 -3.04 11.85 16.73
C PRO A 334 -2.73 12.87 17.85
N ASN A 335 -3.66 13.08 18.78
CA ASN A 335 -3.53 13.98 19.93
C ASN A 335 -2.99 13.28 21.18
N SER A 336 -2.51 12.04 21.04
CA SER A 336 -1.96 11.27 22.16
C SER A 336 -0.71 11.93 22.74
N VAL A 337 -0.54 11.81 24.05
CA VAL A 337 0.69 12.21 24.75
C VAL A 337 1.67 11.04 24.72
N VAL A 338 2.92 11.34 24.36
CA VAL A 338 4.05 10.42 24.41
C VAL A 338 4.82 10.68 25.70
N VAL A 339 4.99 9.62 26.50
CA VAL A 339 5.74 9.65 27.76
C VAL A 339 7.08 8.96 27.54
N TYR A 340 8.18 9.72 27.65
CA TYR A 340 9.52 9.24 27.30
C TYR A 340 10.62 9.80 28.21
N SER A 341 11.79 9.16 28.19
CA SER A 341 12.98 9.59 28.92
C SER A 341 14.22 9.52 28.02
N LEU A 342 15.11 10.50 28.20
CA LEU A 342 16.39 10.63 27.48
C LEU A 342 17.60 10.27 28.34
N ASN A 343 17.42 10.27 29.67
CA ASN A 343 18.48 10.11 30.67
C ASN A 343 18.29 8.81 31.46
N ASN A 344 18.13 7.68 30.77
CA ASN A 344 17.96 6.37 31.41
C ASN A 344 16.81 6.28 32.44
N GLY A 345 15.74 7.06 32.27
CA GLY A 345 14.58 7.04 33.18
C GLY A 345 14.66 8.03 34.34
N GLN A 346 15.71 8.85 34.44
CA GLN A 346 15.84 9.87 35.50
C GLN A 346 14.81 11.00 35.32
N ASP A 347 14.70 11.53 34.10
CA ASP A 347 13.72 12.56 33.75
C ASP A 347 12.64 11.99 32.85
N VAL A 348 11.38 12.14 33.27
CA VAL A 348 10.20 11.79 32.47
C VAL A 348 9.68 13.04 31.77
N LYS A 349 9.61 12.99 30.45
CA LYS A 349 9.06 14.04 29.60
C LYS A 349 7.73 13.58 29.02
N GLU A 350 6.82 14.53 28.85
CA GLU A 350 5.52 14.34 28.23
C GLU A 350 5.35 15.36 27.11
N LYS A 351 5.08 14.90 25.89
CA LYS A 351 4.84 15.76 24.72
C LYS A 351 3.69 15.22 23.89
N SER A 352 3.04 16.08 23.11
CA SER A 352 2.11 15.58 22.09
C SER A 352 2.84 14.70 21.06
N LEU A 353 2.11 13.79 20.42
CA LEU A 353 2.68 12.88 19.43
C LEU A 353 3.42 13.63 18.31
N ASN A 354 2.83 14.69 17.76
CA ASN A 354 3.45 15.49 16.70
C ASN A 354 4.78 16.11 17.16
N GLU A 355 4.79 16.75 18.33
CA GLU A 355 6.00 17.37 18.89
C GLU A 355 7.08 16.34 19.17
N PHE A 356 6.72 15.20 19.77
CA PHE A 356 7.65 14.11 20.02
C PHE A 356 8.24 13.56 18.71
N LEU A 357 7.41 13.30 17.70
CA LEU A 357 7.90 12.77 16.42
C LEU A 357 8.81 13.77 15.71
N ASN A 358 8.54 15.07 15.82
CA ASN A 358 9.42 16.10 15.28
C ASN A 358 10.76 16.16 16.01
N GLU A 359 10.76 16.13 17.34
CA GLU A 359 12.00 16.07 18.13
C GLU A 359 12.78 14.78 17.84
N TYR A 360 12.09 13.63 17.85
CA TYR A 360 12.68 12.33 17.51
C TYR A 360 13.29 12.33 16.12
N LYS A 361 12.63 12.93 15.11
CA LYS A 361 13.16 13.06 13.75
C LYS A 361 14.50 13.79 13.71
N HIS A 362 14.68 14.82 14.54
CA HIS A 362 15.94 15.54 14.68
C HIS A 362 17.01 14.66 15.34
N TYR A 363 16.70 14.01 16.46
CA TYR A 363 17.63 13.06 17.09
C TYR A 363 18.06 11.95 16.14
N LEU A 364 17.10 11.36 15.44
CA LEU A 364 17.34 10.29 14.47
C LEU A 364 18.31 10.73 13.37
N LYS A 365 18.12 11.95 12.84
CA LYS A 365 18.99 12.50 11.79
C LYS A 365 20.39 12.81 12.32
N ALA A 366 20.49 13.47 13.47
CA ALA A 366 21.76 13.79 14.10
C ALA A 366 22.58 12.54 14.41
N LYS A 367 21.98 11.54 15.07
CA LYS A 367 22.63 10.27 15.39
C LYS A 367 23.01 9.47 14.15
N PHE A 368 22.14 9.43 13.13
CA PHE A 368 22.46 8.69 11.90
C PHE A 368 23.63 9.29 11.14
N LEU A 369 23.75 10.63 11.12
CA LEU A 369 24.81 11.31 10.39
C LEU A 369 26.11 11.41 11.18
N SER A 370 26.08 11.47 12.53
CA SER A 370 27.32 11.50 13.34
C SER A 370 28.14 10.21 13.21
N ASP A 371 27.50 9.08 12.90
CA ASP A 371 28.13 7.78 12.70
C ASP A 371 28.68 7.58 11.26
N LYS A 372 28.92 8.63 10.47
CA LYS A 372 29.24 8.53 9.01
C LYS A 372 30.55 9.17 8.58
#